data_AF-A0AAU9VZA0-F1
#
_entry.id   AF-A0AAU9VZA0-F1
#
_cell.length_a   1.000
_cell.length_b   1.000
_cell.length_c   1.000
_cell.angle_alpha   90.00
_cell.angle_beta   90.00
_cell.angle_gamma   90.00
#
_symmetry.space_group_name_H-M   'P 1'
#
loop_
_entity.id
_entity.type
_entity.pdbx_description
1 polymer ?
#
loop_
_entity_poly.entity_id
_entity_poly.type
_entity_poly.pdbx_seq_one_letter_code
_entity_poly.pdbx_strand_id
1 'polypeptide(L)'
;MDPLAQENPPEAPLAQPIVLPTQMMMYSQLPMPPPMTLKGILAENWTFFRESWESHEIATEPDKKPKLVILETLKIVLGRETYQIAKNLPVADRTDPDSFLQALTH
;
A
#
# COMPACT_ATOMS: atom_id res chain seq x y z
N MET A 1 -4.83 -63.94 -40.55
CA MET A 1 -6.00 -63.03 -40.68
C MET A 1 -6.35 -62.58 -39.29
N ASP A 2 -5.92 -61.35 -39.01
CA ASP A 2 -5.97 -60.49 -37.82
C ASP A 2 -7.29 -60.44 -37.01
N PRO A 3 -7.33 -59.90 -35.74
CA PRO A 3 -6.50 -58.76 -35.34
C PRO A 3 -5.83 -58.75 -33.94
N LEU A 4 -4.69 -58.05 -33.95
CA LEU A 4 -4.01 -57.42 -32.83
C LEU A 4 -5.00 -56.77 -31.83
N ALA A 5 -5.01 -57.27 -30.59
CA ALA A 5 -5.61 -56.57 -29.47
C ALA A 5 -4.79 -55.29 -29.21
N GLN A 6 -5.38 -54.16 -29.58
CA GLN A 6 -4.84 -52.82 -29.34
C GLN A 6 -4.91 -52.55 -27.82
N GLU A 7 -3.77 -52.60 -27.13
CA GLU A 7 -3.66 -52.08 -25.76
C GLU A 7 -3.85 -50.55 -25.83
N ASN A 8 -5.03 -50.07 -25.43
CA ASN A 8 -5.23 -48.65 -25.20
C ASN A 8 -4.34 -48.22 -24.02
N PRO A 9 -3.60 -47.11 -24.11
CA PRO A 9 -2.85 -46.58 -22.98
C PRO A 9 -3.83 -46.13 -21.88
N PRO A 10 -3.43 -46.15 -20.59
CA PRO A 10 -4.27 -45.62 -19.53
C PRO A 10 -4.50 -44.14 -19.81
N GLU A 11 -5.77 -43.77 -19.98
CA GLU A 11 -6.19 -42.38 -20.15
C GLU A 11 -5.70 -41.59 -18.93
N ALA A 12 -4.67 -40.77 -19.14
CA ALA A 12 -4.19 -39.85 -18.11
C ALA A 12 -5.38 -38.97 -17.70
N PRO A 13 -5.64 -38.76 -16.40
CA PRO A 13 -6.73 -37.89 -15.99
C PRO A 13 -6.47 -36.52 -16.62
N LEU A 14 -7.34 -36.10 -17.54
CA LEU A 14 -7.33 -34.75 -18.09
C LEU A 14 -7.29 -33.80 -16.90
N ALA A 15 -6.17 -33.11 -16.73
CA ALA A 15 -5.97 -32.13 -15.69
C ALA A 15 -7.09 -31.09 -15.83
N GLN A 16 -8.08 -31.19 -14.95
CA GLN A 16 -9.12 -30.19 -14.82
C GLN A 16 -8.41 -28.87 -14.50
N PRO A 17 -8.72 -27.74 -15.17
CA PRO A 17 -8.16 -26.47 -14.77
C PRO A 17 -8.57 -26.24 -13.32
N ILE A 18 -7.59 -26.17 -12.42
CA ILE A 18 -7.82 -25.75 -11.05
C ILE A 18 -8.37 -24.33 -11.15
N VAL A 19 -9.68 -24.17 -10.97
CA VAL A 19 -10.30 -22.86 -10.77
C VAL A 19 -9.88 -22.47 -9.37
N LEU A 20 -8.70 -21.84 -9.26
CA LEU A 20 -8.23 -21.23 -8.03
C LEU A 20 -9.32 -20.23 -7.61
N PRO A 21 -9.82 -20.23 -6.37
CA PRO A 21 -10.70 -19.17 -5.93
C PRO A 21 -9.87 -17.88 -5.94
N THR A 22 -10.00 -17.07 -6.99
CA THR A 22 -9.34 -15.76 -7.14
C THR A 22 -9.88 -14.72 -6.16
N GLN A 23 -10.64 -15.12 -5.15
CA GLN A 23 -11.41 -14.20 -4.32
C GLN A 23 -11.43 -14.71 -2.89
N MET A 24 -10.48 -14.22 -2.11
CA MET A 24 -10.70 -13.64 -0.78
C MET A 24 -9.33 -13.31 -0.15
N MET A 25 -8.64 -12.35 -0.76
CA MET A 25 -7.77 -11.46 0.01
C MET A 25 -8.58 -10.20 0.31
N MET A 26 -9.69 -10.33 1.06
CA MET A 26 -10.10 -9.22 1.92
C MET A 26 -9.05 -9.17 3.04
N TYR A 27 -7.86 -8.70 2.71
CA TYR A 27 -7.06 -8.07 3.75
C TYR A 27 -7.95 -6.98 4.31
N SER A 28 -8.02 -6.87 5.63
CA SER A 28 -8.59 -5.75 6.35
C SER A 28 -7.81 -4.48 6.02
N GLN A 29 -7.78 -4.08 4.74
CA GLN A 29 -7.05 -2.92 4.23
C GLN A 29 -7.93 -1.74 4.53
N LEU A 30 -7.72 -1.22 5.72
CA LEU A 30 -8.09 0.15 6.00
C LEU A 30 -7.61 1.02 4.83
N PRO A 31 -8.49 1.90 4.32
CA PRO A 31 -8.18 2.66 3.13
C PRO A 31 -6.90 3.46 3.38
N MET A 32 -5.93 3.31 2.47
CA MET A 32 -4.76 4.19 2.47
C MET A 32 -5.26 5.63 2.26
N PRO A 33 -4.74 6.62 2.99
CA PRO A 33 -5.10 8.01 2.79
C PRO A 33 -4.83 8.43 1.35
N PRO A 34 -5.63 9.34 0.79
CA PRO A 34 -5.32 9.93 -0.50
C PRO A 34 -4.00 10.70 -0.42
N PRO A 35 -3.20 10.69 -1.50
CA PRO A 35 -1.94 11.41 -1.50
C PRO A 35 -2.14 12.93 -1.45
N MET A 36 -1.15 13.61 -0.88
CA MET A 36 -1.16 15.07 -0.78
C MET A 36 -1.21 15.70 -2.17
N THR A 37 -2.16 16.61 -2.38
CA THR A 37 -2.34 17.33 -3.64
C THR A 37 -1.72 18.72 -3.57
N LEU A 38 -0.89 19.04 -4.57
CA LEU A 38 -0.25 20.35 -4.72
C LEU A 38 -1.10 21.33 -5.54
N LYS A 39 -2.33 20.95 -5.92
CA LYS A 39 -3.23 21.77 -6.74
C LYS A 39 -4.27 22.49 -5.87
N GLY A 40 -4.56 23.76 -6.17
CA GLY A 40 -5.55 24.55 -5.43
C GLY A 40 -4.96 25.17 -4.15
N ILE A 41 -5.75 25.20 -3.07
CA ILE A 41 -5.35 25.85 -1.82
C ILE A 41 -4.48 24.88 -1.00
N LEU A 42 -3.17 25.08 -1.05
CA LEU A 42 -2.20 24.20 -0.39
C LEU A 42 -2.44 24.02 1.11
N ALA A 43 -2.82 25.09 1.82
CA ALA A 43 -3.08 25.04 3.26
C ALA A 43 -4.27 24.12 3.62
N GLU A 44 -5.34 24.17 2.82
CA GLU A 44 -6.51 23.30 2.99
C GLU A 44 -6.16 21.85 2.66
N ASN A 45 -5.45 21.63 1.55
CA ASN A 45 -4.98 20.29 1.17
C ASN A 45 -4.11 19.67 2.27
N TRP A 46 -3.27 20.48 2.92
CA TRP A 46 -2.39 19.99 3.98
C TRP A 46 -3.16 19.61 5.23
N THR A 47 -4.13 20.44 5.59
CA THR A 47 -5.04 20.19 6.71
C THR A 47 -5.80 18.89 6.47
N PHE A 48 -6.38 18.73 5.28
CA PHE A 48 -7.11 17.51 4.89
C PHE A 48 -6.22 16.26 4.93
N PHE A 49 -5.00 16.34 4.40
CA PHE A 49 -4.08 15.21 4.46
C PHE A 49 -3.72 14.85 5.90
N ARG A 50 -3.46 15.83 6.78
CA ARG A 50 -3.13 15.57 8.19
C ARG A 50 -4.29 14.86 8.88
N GLU A 51 -5.50 15.38 8.75
CA GLU A 51 -6.71 14.75 9.31
C GLU A 51 -6.91 13.32 8.76
N SER A 52 -6.62 13.11 7.48
CA SER A 52 -6.72 11.79 6.87
C SER A 52 -5.60 10.84 7.32
N TRP A 53 -4.39 11.33 7.55
CA TRP A 53 -3.27 10.57 8.09
C TRP A 53 -3.56 10.15 9.54
N GLU A 54 -4.00 11.09 10.40
CA GLU A 54 -4.41 10.81 11.78
C GLU A 54 -5.55 9.78 11.83
N SER A 55 -6.54 9.90 10.95
CA SER A 55 -7.63 8.91 10.84
C SER A 55 -7.12 7.52 10.48
N HIS A 56 -6.14 7.44 9.57
CA HIS A 56 -5.50 6.19 9.20
C HIS A 56 -4.63 5.62 10.32
N GLU A 57 -3.95 6.46 11.10
CA GLU A 57 -3.22 6.03 12.28
C GLU A 57 -4.18 5.44 13.32
N ILE A 58 -5.26 6.13 13.66
CA ILE A 58 -6.28 5.60 14.57
C ILE A 58 -6.84 4.26 14.07
N ALA A 59 -7.11 4.16 12.77
CA ALA A 59 -7.68 2.95 12.21
C ALA A 59 -6.68 1.78 12.18
N THR A 60 -5.42 2.03 11.81
CA THR A 60 -4.42 0.97 11.58
C THR A 60 -3.59 0.59 12.80
N GLU A 61 -3.81 1.27 13.94
CA GLU A 61 -3.05 1.14 15.18
C GLU A 61 -1.52 1.03 14.95
N PRO A 62 -0.91 1.96 14.18
CA PRO A 62 0.50 1.90 13.85
C PRO A 62 1.39 2.17 15.05
N ASP A 63 0.85 2.60 16.20
CA ASP A 63 1.56 2.77 17.48
C ASP A 63 2.23 1.46 17.94
N LYS A 64 1.76 0.31 17.42
CA LYS A 64 2.36 -1.01 17.63
C LYS A 64 3.46 -1.35 16.62
N LYS A 65 3.67 -0.51 15.60
CA LYS A 65 4.65 -0.69 14.52
C LYS A 65 5.91 0.16 14.78
N PRO A 66 7.08 -0.26 14.27
CA PRO A 66 8.30 0.52 14.38
C PRO A 66 8.14 1.90 13.71
N LYS A 67 8.67 2.96 14.34
CA LYS A 67 8.67 4.33 13.79
C LYS A 67 9.14 4.40 12.32
N LEU A 68 10.13 3.58 11.96
CA LEU A 68 10.62 3.49 10.58
C LEU A 68 9.53 3.02 9.60
N VAL A 69 8.69 2.06 9.99
CA VAL A 69 7.57 1.58 9.16
C VAL A 69 6.54 2.69 8.99
N ILE A 70 6.25 3.43 10.05
CA ILE A 70 5.32 4.58 10.00
C ILE A 70 5.86 5.65 9.03
N LEU A 71 7.14 6.00 9.16
CA LEU A 71 7.80 6.98 8.30
C LEU A 71 7.80 6.55 6.83
N GLU A 72 8.15 5.31 6.50
CA GLU A 72 8.12 4.82 5.12
C GLU A 72 6.69 4.79 4.57
N THR A 73 5.70 4.43 5.39
CA THR A 73 4.29 4.50 5.01
C THR A 73 3.88 5.94 4.70
N LEU A 74 4.26 6.89 5.55
CA LEU A 74 4.00 8.32 5.36
C LEU A 74 4.59 8.81 4.03
N LYS A 75 5.83 8.45 3.70
CA LYS A 75 6.48 8.80 2.42
C LYS A 75 5.74 8.25 1.20
N ILE A 76 5.21 7.03 1.29
CA ILE A 76 4.41 6.42 0.21
C ILE A 76 3.10 7.19 0.05
N VAL A 77 2.41 7.44 1.16
CA VAL A 77 1.11 8.12 1.17
C VAL A 77 1.24 9.57 0.71
N LEU A 78 2.31 10.28 1.04
CA LEU A 78 2.60 11.64 0.58
C LEU A 78 2.54 11.83 -0.94
N GLY A 79 2.89 10.79 -1.69
CA GLY A 79 3.02 10.85 -3.14
C GLY A 79 4.34 11.43 -3.61
N ARG A 80 4.68 11.12 -4.87
CA ARG A 80 6.00 11.40 -5.47
C ARG A 80 6.38 12.89 -5.43
N GLU A 81 5.49 13.76 -5.87
CA GLU A 81 5.78 15.19 -6.05
C GLU A 81 6.06 15.85 -4.70
N THR A 82 5.17 15.66 -3.73
CA THR A 82 5.32 16.21 -2.39
C THR A 82 6.53 15.62 -1.66
N TYR A 83 6.83 14.33 -1.85
CA TYR A 83 8.04 13.73 -1.29
C TYR A 83 9.34 14.34 -1.87
N GLN A 84 9.37 14.68 -3.16
CA GLN A 84 10.54 15.35 -3.75
C GLN A 84 10.76 16.74 -3.15
N ILE A 85 9.69 17.46 -2.84
CA ILE A 85 9.76 18.74 -2.11
C ILE A 85 10.28 18.50 -0.69
N ALA A 86 9.71 17.51 0.02
CA ALA A 86 10.08 17.14 1.39
C ALA A 86 11.58 16.85 1.56
N LYS A 87 12.21 16.23 0.56
CA LYS A 87 13.66 15.92 0.58
C LYS A 87 14.55 17.16 0.74
N ASN A 88 14.06 18.31 0.29
CA ASN A 88 14.78 19.58 0.34
C ASN A 88 14.41 20.43 1.57
N LEU A 89 13.43 19.99 2.37
CA LEU A 89 13.04 20.70 3.58
C LEU A 89 14.05 20.45 4.73
N PRO A 90 14.29 21.46 5.57
CA PRO A 90 15.06 21.30 6.80
C PRO A 90 14.23 20.54 7.83
N VAL A 91 14.41 19.23 7.88
CA VAL A 91 13.76 18.35 8.87
C VAL A 91 14.70 18.17 10.05
N ALA A 92 14.21 18.42 11.27
CA ALA A 92 15.00 18.31 12.50
C ALA A 92 15.53 16.88 12.73
N ASP A 93 14.66 15.88 12.56
CA ASP A 93 15.02 14.46 12.55
C ASP A 93 14.31 13.77 11.38
N ARG A 94 15.09 13.21 10.44
CA ARG A 94 14.57 12.52 9.25
C ARG A 94 14.15 11.08 9.52
N THR A 95 14.39 10.57 10.72
CA THR A 95 13.99 9.22 11.15
C THR A 95 12.70 9.23 11.97
N ASP A 96 12.25 10.40 12.38
CA ASP A 96 11.07 10.61 13.19
C ASP A 96 9.90 11.10 12.31
N PRO A 97 8.77 10.35 12.26
CA PRO A 97 7.63 10.70 11.41
C PRO A 97 6.98 12.03 11.83
N ASP A 98 6.94 12.35 13.12
CA ASP A 98 6.36 13.61 13.61
C ASP A 98 7.19 14.81 13.17
N SER A 99 8.52 14.74 13.34
CA SER A 99 9.45 15.76 12.87
C SER A 99 9.35 15.97 11.36
N PHE A 100 9.19 14.90 10.60
CA PHE A 100 9.00 14.94 9.15
C PHE A 100 7.66 15.58 8.75
N LEU A 101 6.57 15.22 9.42
CA LEU A 101 5.24 15.80 9.19
C LEU A 101 5.19 17.30 9.56
N GLN A 102 5.85 17.69 10.66
CA GLN A 102 5.92 19.09 11.08
C GLN A 102 6.66 19.96 10.05
N ALA A 103 7.81 19.47 9.54
CA ALA A 103 8.59 20.18 8.53
C ALA A 103 7.82 20.40 7.23
N LEU A 104 6.88 19.51 6.91
CA LEU A 104 6.06 19.60 5.72
C LEU A 104 5.03 20.73 5.78
N THR A 105 4.56 21.06 6.98
CA THR A 105 3.46 22.02 7.20
C THR A 105 3.90 23.47 7.44
N HIS A 106 5.21 23.73 7.39
CA HIS A 106 5.84 25.05 7.60
C HIS A 106 6.42 25.61 6.30
#